data_AF-A0A529PDU0-F1
#
_entry.id   AF-A0A529PDU0-F1
#
_cell.length_a   1.000
_cell.length_b   1.000
_cell.length_c   1.000
_cell.angle_alpha   90.00
_cell.angle_beta   90.00
_cell.angle_gamma   90.00
#
_symmetry.space_group_name_H-M   'P 1'
#
loop_
_entity.id
_entity.type
_entity.pdbx_description
1 polymer ?
#
loop_
_entity_poly.entity_id
_entity_poly.type
_entity_poly.pdbx_seq_one_letter_code
_entity_poly.pdbx_strand_id
1 'polypeptide(L)'
;MSGDGDIVDLFVIGGGVNGAGIARDAAGRGLSVILCEKDDLAEGTSSRSGKLVHGGLRYLEYYEFRLVREALIEREVLLESAPHIIWPMRFVLPHSPDDRPAWLVRIGLFLYDHLGGRKRLPPTRTLNLRTAPEGAPIKDAFMRGFEYSDCWVDDARLVVINALDAAERGAKVFTRTACTAARRDKGLWSVEMRDGRTGVKTTVRAKALINAAGPWVNDVVNRVAGQNSKRNVRLVKGSHIVVPKFWEGRQAYLVQNNDKRVIFINPYQNDLALIGTTDIPYEGRPEDVAAEESEIDYLIKAINRYFKRGLTRGDVV
;
A
#
# COMPACT_ATOMS: atom_id res chain seq x y z
N MET A 1 -30.31 -10.46 33.40
CA MET A 1 -29.19 -11.25 32.83
C MET A 1 -27.93 -10.42 32.98
N SER A 2 -27.10 -10.79 33.96
CA SER A 2 -25.80 -10.20 34.32
C SER A 2 -24.85 -10.22 33.12
N GLY A 3 -24.10 -9.19 32.73
CA GLY A 3 -23.51 -8.09 33.52
C GLY A 3 -21.98 -8.09 33.37
N ASP A 4 -21.38 -9.24 33.06
CA ASP A 4 -19.98 -9.39 32.68
C ASP A 4 -19.90 -9.81 31.21
N GLY A 5 -19.85 -8.82 30.31
CA GLY A 5 -19.25 -9.07 29.01
C GLY A 5 -17.75 -9.26 29.20
N ASP A 6 -17.20 -10.37 28.69
CA ASP A 6 -15.77 -10.71 28.79
C ASP A 6 -14.90 -9.49 28.45
N ILE A 7 -14.06 -9.08 29.41
CA ILE A 7 -13.08 -8.01 29.20
C ILE A 7 -11.99 -8.57 28.28
N VAL A 8 -11.78 -7.94 27.13
CA VAL A 8 -10.69 -8.32 26.23
C VAL A 8 -9.40 -7.56 26.55
N ASP A 9 -8.25 -8.12 26.19
CA ASP A 9 -6.97 -7.47 26.38
C ASP A 9 -6.78 -6.31 25.41
N LEU A 10 -7.16 -6.50 24.14
CA LEU A 10 -6.96 -5.53 23.09
C LEU A 10 -8.19 -5.38 22.19
N PHE A 11 -8.60 -4.14 21.96
CA PHE A 11 -9.59 -3.78 20.95
C PHE A 11 -8.94 -2.97 19.83
N VAL A 12 -9.11 -3.39 18.58
CA VAL A 12 -8.52 -2.76 17.39
C VAL A 12 -9.62 -2.16 16.51
N ILE A 13 -9.54 -0.86 16.25
CA ILE A 13 -10.43 -0.15 15.31
C ILE A 13 -9.76 -0.06 13.95
N GLY A 14 -10.40 -0.62 12.92
CA GLY A 14 -9.97 -0.57 11.52
C GLY A 14 -9.39 -1.89 11.03
N GLY A 15 -9.97 -2.45 9.96
CA GLY A 15 -9.59 -3.69 9.29
C GLY A 15 -8.77 -3.47 8.01
N GLY A 16 -7.92 -2.44 7.98
CA GLY A 16 -6.86 -2.31 6.98
C GLY A 16 -5.62 -3.14 7.35
N VAL A 17 -4.56 -3.06 6.53
CA VAL A 17 -3.33 -3.86 6.72
C VAL A 17 -2.70 -3.70 8.10
N ASN A 18 -2.68 -2.47 8.64
CA ASN A 18 -2.13 -2.20 9.95
C ASN A 18 -2.96 -2.84 11.06
N GLY A 19 -4.29 -2.66 11.03
CA GLY A 19 -5.17 -3.21 12.06
C GLY A 19 -5.22 -4.73 12.03
N ALA A 20 -5.31 -5.33 10.83
CA ALA A 20 -5.26 -6.78 10.66
C ALA A 20 -3.92 -7.37 11.13
N GLY A 21 -2.79 -6.75 10.77
CA GLY A 21 -1.46 -7.18 11.22
C GLY A 21 -1.29 -7.07 12.74
N ILE A 22 -1.75 -5.98 13.35
CA ILE A 22 -1.73 -5.78 14.80
C ILE A 22 -2.59 -6.84 15.51
N ALA A 23 -3.81 -7.09 15.01
CA ALA A 23 -4.70 -8.08 15.59
C ALA A 23 -4.11 -9.49 15.51
N ARG A 24 -3.53 -9.84 14.35
CA ARG A 24 -2.84 -11.11 14.12
C ARG A 24 -1.67 -11.31 15.08
N ASP A 25 -0.79 -10.31 15.22
CA ASP A 25 0.35 -10.37 16.13
C ASP A 25 -0.13 -10.51 17.58
N ALA A 26 -1.04 -9.64 18.03
CA ALA A 26 -1.58 -9.68 19.38
C ALA A 26 -2.24 -11.02 19.74
N ALA A 27 -3.06 -11.58 18.85
CA ALA A 27 -3.68 -12.90 19.04
C ALA A 27 -2.61 -14.01 19.03
N GLY A 28 -1.60 -13.91 18.17
CA GLY A 28 -0.46 -14.83 18.15
C GLY A 28 0.38 -14.83 19.43
N ARG A 29 0.31 -13.75 20.23
CA ARG A 29 0.92 -13.65 21.56
C ARG A 29 -0.01 -14.09 22.70
N GLY A 30 -1.19 -14.64 22.38
CA GLY A 30 -2.15 -15.16 23.36
C GLY A 30 -3.06 -14.11 24.00
N LEU A 31 -3.14 -12.90 23.43
CA LEU A 31 -4.08 -11.89 23.91
C LEU A 31 -5.50 -12.18 23.41
N SER A 32 -6.50 -11.87 24.23
CA SER A 32 -7.89 -11.80 23.76
C SER A 32 -8.09 -10.52 22.94
N VAL A 33 -8.41 -10.67 21.65
CA VAL A 33 -8.47 -9.55 20.69
C VAL A 33 -9.85 -9.45 20.05
N ILE A 34 -10.35 -8.21 19.94
CA ILE A 34 -11.45 -7.87 19.05
C ILE A 34 -10.96 -6.87 18.01
N LEU A 35 -11.27 -7.12 16.74
CA LEU A 35 -11.10 -6.16 15.64
C LEU A 35 -12.47 -5.81 15.07
N CYS A 36 -12.75 -4.52 14.87
CA CYS A 36 -13.93 -4.06 14.15
C CYS A 36 -13.54 -3.25 12.90
N GLU A 37 -14.24 -3.53 11.79
CA GLU A 37 -14.16 -2.80 10.53
C GLU A 37 -15.57 -2.31 10.16
N LYS A 38 -15.70 -1.00 9.91
CA LYS A 38 -17.00 -0.38 9.63
C LYS A 38 -17.62 -0.85 8.32
N ASP A 39 -16.79 -1.18 7.34
CA ASP A 39 -17.18 -1.61 6.00
C ASP A 39 -16.66 -3.04 5.74
N ASP A 40 -15.87 -3.30 4.70
CA ASP A 40 -15.19 -4.58 4.45
C ASP A 40 -13.67 -4.53 4.71
N LEU A 41 -13.05 -5.70 4.87
CA LEU A 41 -11.60 -5.81 5.04
C LEU A 41 -10.87 -5.19 3.85
N ALA A 42 -9.86 -4.37 4.13
CA ALA A 42 -9.08 -3.62 3.14
C ALA A 42 -9.83 -2.57 2.30
N GLU A 43 -11.12 -2.30 2.53
CA GLU A 43 -11.93 -1.42 1.66
C GLU A 43 -11.41 0.04 1.58
N GLY A 44 -10.71 0.49 2.62
CA GLY A 44 -10.00 1.76 2.64
C GLY A 44 -8.72 1.76 1.80
N THR A 45 -7.66 2.40 2.30
CA THR A 45 -6.39 2.59 1.57
C THR A 45 -5.69 1.28 1.19
N SER A 46 -5.88 0.21 1.98
CA SER A 46 -5.14 -1.06 1.83
C SER A 46 -5.51 -1.89 0.59
N SER A 47 -6.53 -1.52 -0.17
CA SER A 47 -6.85 -2.10 -1.49
C SER A 47 -6.51 -1.17 -2.67
N ARG A 48 -6.08 0.06 -2.37
CA ARG A 48 -5.90 1.16 -3.32
C ARG A 48 -4.42 1.56 -3.48
N SER A 49 -3.51 0.63 -3.18
CA SER A 49 -2.07 0.87 -3.29
C SER A 49 -1.56 0.61 -4.71
N GLY A 50 -0.30 0.97 -4.96
CA GLY A 50 0.45 0.54 -6.15
C GLY A 50 0.78 -0.96 -6.18
N LYS A 51 0.35 -1.72 -5.15
CA LYS A 51 0.47 -3.17 -5.01
C LYS A 51 1.92 -3.67 -4.99
N LEU A 52 2.79 -2.88 -4.36
CA LEU A 52 4.21 -3.14 -4.24
C LEU A 52 4.63 -3.36 -2.79
N VAL A 53 5.45 -4.39 -2.58
CA VAL A 53 6.30 -4.53 -1.41
C VAL A 53 7.69 -4.07 -1.85
N HIS A 54 7.97 -2.79 -1.61
CA HIS A 54 9.16 -2.12 -2.14
C HIS A 54 9.93 -1.34 -1.08
N GLY A 55 11.25 -1.20 -1.31
CA GLY A 55 12.15 -0.44 -0.44
C GLY A 55 12.07 1.08 -0.59
N GLY A 56 11.28 1.59 -1.53
CA GLY A 56 11.15 3.03 -1.77
C GLY A 56 12.38 3.68 -2.39
N LEU A 57 12.81 3.25 -3.59
CA LEU A 57 14.01 3.76 -4.28
C LEU A 57 14.09 5.30 -4.31
N ARG A 58 12.97 5.99 -4.55
CA ARG A 58 12.89 7.46 -4.55
C ARG A 58 13.27 8.08 -3.19
N TYR A 59 13.00 7.41 -2.08
CA TYR A 59 13.26 7.94 -0.74
C TYR A 59 14.75 8.05 -0.41
N LEU A 60 15.63 7.39 -1.18
CA LEU A 60 17.08 7.61 -1.10
C LEU A 60 17.46 9.06 -1.41
N GLU A 61 16.71 9.76 -2.27
CA GLU A 61 16.95 11.17 -2.58
C GLU A 61 16.62 12.11 -1.43
N TYR A 62 15.77 11.66 -0.51
CA TYR A 62 15.40 12.38 0.71
C TYR A 62 16.21 11.91 1.94
N TYR A 63 17.24 11.07 1.72
CA TYR A 63 18.11 10.53 2.78
C TYR A 63 17.38 9.69 3.83
N GLU A 64 16.23 9.11 3.48
CA GLU A 64 15.42 8.25 4.36
C GLU A 64 16.02 6.83 4.46
N PHE A 65 17.33 6.72 4.73
CA PHE A 65 18.07 5.46 4.68
C PHE A 65 17.54 4.40 5.65
N ARG A 66 17.05 4.82 6.83
CA ARG A 66 16.44 3.89 7.81
C ARG A 66 15.19 3.25 7.24
N LEU A 67 14.26 4.06 6.71
CA LEU A 67 13.03 3.58 6.10
C LEU A 67 13.33 2.66 4.93
N VAL A 68 14.23 3.07 4.04
CA VAL A 68 14.64 2.26 2.90
C VAL A 68 15.22 0.93 3.36
N ARG A 69 16.15 0.94 4.32
CA ARG A 69 16.75 -0.28 4.86
C ARG A 69 15.72 -1.22 5.48
N GLU A 70 14.84 -0.71 6.35
CA GLU A 70 13.78 -1.50 6.99
C GLU A 70 12.86 -2.13 5.95
N ALA A 71 12.37 -1.32 5.01
CA ALA A 71 11.51 -1.80 3.94
C ALA A 71 12.22 -2.85 3.09
N LEU A 72 13.48 -2.64 2.70
CA LEU A 72 14.24 -3.59 1.88
C LEU A 72 14.41 -4.96 2.56
N ILE A 73 14.60 -4.99 3.88
CA ILE A 73 14.69 -6.22 4.70
C ILE A 73 13.31 -6.90 4.74
N GLU A 74 12.25 -6.15 5.07
CA GLU A 74 10.89 -6.69 5.19
C GLU A 74 10.35 -7.29 3.89
N ARG A 75 10.82 -6.83 2.72
CA ARG A 75 10.41 -7.46 1.45
C ARG A 75 10.71 -8.96 1.40
N GLU A 76 11.86 -9.40 1.92
CA GLU A 76 12.21 -10.83 1.91
C GLU A 76 11.44 -11.61 2.98
N VAL A 77 11.18 -11.00 4.14
CA VAL A 77 10.34 -11.57 5.20
C VAL A 77 8.90 -11.78 4.70
N LEU A 78 8.33 -10.77 4.04
CA LEU A 78 7.00 -10.84 3.47
C LEU A 78 6.93 -11.84 2.30
N LEU A 79 7.94 -11.85 1.42
CA LEU A 79 8.03 -12.82 0.34
C LEU A 79 8.09 -14.26 0.86
N GLU A 80 8.81 -14.51 1.95
CA GLU A 80 8.89 -15.83 2.57
C GLU A 80 7.61 -16.24 3.29
N SER A 81 6.94 -15.29 3.97
CA SER A 81 5.73 -15.58 4.74
C SER A 81 4.46 -15.73 3.90
N ALA A 82 4.36 -15.04 2.75
CA ALA A 82 3.17 -15.09 1.89
C ALA A 82 3.49 -15.26 0.39
N PRO A 83 4.27 -16.30 -0.01
CA PRO A 83 4.72 -16.48 -1.40
C PRO A 83 3.59 -16.76 -2.41
N HIS A 84 2.39 -17.10 -1.92
CA HIS A 84 1.21 -17.35 -2.74
C HIS A 84 0.50 -16.06 -3.20
N ILE A 85 0.83 -14.91 -2.60
CA ILE A 85 0.30 -13.59 -2.99
C ILE A 85 1.38 -12.51 -3.12
N ILE A 86 2.63 -12.82 -2.77
CA ILE A 86 3.80 -11.96 -2.92
C ILE A 86 4.82 -12.66 -3.80
N TRP A 87 5.28 -12.00 -4.86
CA TRP A 87 6.28 -12.58 -5.76
C TRP A 87 7.30 -11.54 -6.25
N PRO A 88 8.51 -11.98 -6.62
CA PRO A 88 9.51 -11.09 -7.19
C PRO A 88 9.03 -10.45 -8.49
N MET A 89 9.31 -9.16 -8.65
CA MET A 89 9.04 -8.40 -9.86
C MET A 89 10.28 -7.59 -10.25
N ARG A 90 10.58 -7.59 -11.55
CA ARG A 90 11.70 -6.83 -12.12
C ARG A 90 11.18 -5.51 -12.68
N PHE A 91 11.84 -4.42 -12.30
CA PHE A 91 11.46 -3.06 -12.68
C PHE A 91 12.49 -2.49 -13.62
N VAL A 92 12.06 -2.16 -14.84
CA VAL A 92 12.88 -1.52 -15.87
C VAL A 92 12.73 -0.01 -15.76
N LEU A 93 13.84 0.68 -15.55
CA LEU A 93 13.95 2.12 -15.45
C LEU A 93 14.66 2.66 -16.70
N PRO A 94 13.92 3.15 -17.71
CA PRO A 94 14.53 3.86 -18.83
C PRO A 94 15.28 5.10 -18.34
N HIS A 95 16.54 5.23 -18.72
CA HIS A 95 17.37 6.36 -18.32
C HIS A 95 17.12 7.56 -19.23
N SER A 96 16.76 8.67 -18.60
CA SER A 96 16.60 9.97 -19.23
C SER A 96 17.63 10.95 -18.62
N PRO A 97 18.58 11.46 -19.41
CA PRO A 97 19.63 12.36 -18.91
C PRO A 97 19.08 13.69 -18.40
N ASP A 98 17.94 14.14 -18.91
CA ASP A 98 17.28 15.38 -18.49
C ASP A 98 16.68 15.28 -17.08
N ASP A 99 16.39 14.08 -16.61
CA ASP A 99 15.77 13.86 -15.31
C ASP A 99 16.82 13.64 -14.21
N ARG A 100 17.65 12.60 -14.37
CA ARG A 100 18.70 12.19 -13.42
C ARG A 100 19.91 11.63 -14.19
N PRO A 101 21.14 12.04 -13.85
CA PRO A 101 22.32 11.52 -14.53
C PRO A 101 22.55 10.03 -14.19
N ALA A 102 23.01 9.26 -15.18
CA ALA A 102 23.19 7.81 -15.07
C ALA A 102 24.04 7.37 -13.87
N TRP A 103 25.09 8.13 -13.52
CA TRP A 103 25.96 7.80 -12.40
C TRP A 103 25.21 7.85 -11.06
N LEU A 104 24.30 8.80 -10.89
CA LEU A 104 23.51 8.96 -9.67
C LEU A 104 22.52 7.80 -9.51
N VAL A 105 21.85 7.43 -10.60
CA VAL A 105 20.95 6.27 -10.62
C VAL A 105 21.71 4.99 -10.27
N ARG A 106 22.92 4.80 -10.81
CA ARG A 106 23.76 3.64 -10.47
C ARG A 106 24.15 3.59 -8.99
N ILE A 107 24.48 4.73 -8.38
CA ILE A 107 24.77 4.80 -6.94
C ILE A 107 23.52 4.45 -6.13
N GLY A 108 22.36 5.03 -6.48
CA GLY A 108 21.09 4.73 -5.80
C GLY A 108 20.75 3.24 -5.85
N LEU A 109 20.87 2.62 -7.02
CA LEU A 109 20.63 1.18 -7.19
C LEU A 109 21.66 0.31 -6.48
N PHE A 110 22.93 0.73 -6.45
CA PHE A 110 23.94 0.07 -5.64
C PHE A 110 23.56 0.08 -4.16
N LEU A 111 23.17 1.23 -3.60
CA LEU A 111 22.69 1.30 -2.22
C LEU A 111 21.46 0.41 -2.01
N TYR A 112 20.52 0.43 -2.95
CA TYR A 112 19.28 -0.36 -2.88
C TYR A 112 19.54 -1.87 -2.84
N ASP A 113 20.54 -2.36 -3.56
CA ASP A 113 20.93 -3.78 -3.57
C ASP A 113 21.60 -4.23 -2.25
N HIS A 114 22.24 -3.31 -1.51
CA HIS A 114 23.10 -3.66 -0.38
C HIS A 114 22.56 -3.24 1.00
N LEU A 115 21.71 -2.21 1.09
CA LEU A 115 21.18 -1.73 2.37
C LEU A 115 20.34 -2.79 3.10
N GLY A 116 19.57 -3.59 2.36
CA GLY A 116 18.64 -4.56 2.91
C GLY A 116 19.16 -5.98 3.10
N GLY A 117 20.42 -6.27 2.74
CA GLY A 117 20.98 -7.62 2.86
C GLY A 117 20.28 -8.67 1.98
N ARG A 118 19.98 -8.32 0.73
CA ARG A 118 19.33 -9.16 -0.30
C ARG A 118 19.90 -10.59 -0.36
N LYS A 119 19.02 -11.60 -0.34
CA LYS A 119 19.36 -13.03 -0.50
C LYS A 119 18.73 -13.65 -1.74
N ARG A 120 17.42 -13.44 -1.98
CA ARG A 120 16.66 -14.19 -3.02
C ARG A 120 16.44 -13.42 -4.32
N LEU A 121 16.22 -12.11 -4.21
CA LEU A 121 15.88 -11.27 -5.36
C LEU A 121 17.10 -11.08 -6.26
N PRO A 122 17.04 -11.10 -7.60
CA PRO A 122 18.20 -10.82 -8.46
C PRO A 122 18.76 -9.39 -8.28
N PRO A 123 20.06 -9.15 -8.52
CA PRO A 123 20.67 -7.82 -8.38
C PRO A 123 20.28 -6.88 -9.52
N THR A 124 20.72 -5.63 -9.43
CA THR A 124 20.59 -4.65 -10.50
C THR A 124 21.40 -5.06 -11.74
N ARG A 125 20.83 -4.86 -12.94
CA ARG A 125 21.54 -4.92 -14.23
C ARG A 125 21.39 -3.62 -15.02
N THR A 126 22.38 -3.31 -15.86
CA THR A 126 22.26 -2.24 -16.86
C THR A 126 21.77 -2.85 -18.18
N LEU A 127 20.84 -2.18 -18.84
CA LEU A 127 20.23 -2.61 -20.09
C LEU A 127 20.62 -1.68 -21.24
N ASN A 128 20.92 -2.26 -22.39
CA ASN A 128 20.84 -1.55 -23.66
C ASN A 128 19.42 -1.74 -24.22
N LEU A 129 18.59 -0.69 -24.12
CA LEU A 129 17.17 -0.76 -24.47
C LEU A 129 16.93 -0.87 -25.99
N ARG A 130 17.95 -0.69 -26.82
CA ARG A 130 17.82 -0.92 -28.27
C ARG A 130 17.84 -2.41 -28.64
N THR A 131 18.45 -3.24 -27.79
CA THR A 131 18.69 -4.66 -28.08
C THR A 131 18.03 -5.58 -27.05
N ALA A 132 17.83 -5.11 -25.83
CA ALA A 132 17.19 -5.89 -24.78
C ALA A 132 15.69 -6.05 -25.06
N PRO A 133 15.09 -7.24 -24.85
CA PRO A 133 13.66 -7.46 -25.04
C PRO A 133 12.79 -6.47 -24.24
N GLU A 134 13.23 -6.10 -23.05
CA GLU A 134 12.55 -5.15 -22.17
C GLU A 134 12.50 -3.73 -22.75
N GLY A 135 13.38 -3.41 -23.70
CA GLY A 135 13.41 -2.13 -24.39
C GLY A 135 12.53 -2.08 -25.64
N ALA A 136 12.01 -3.21 -26.13
CA ALA A 136 11.15 -3.26 -27.32
C ALA A 136 9.98 -2.25 -27.31
N PRO A 137 9.23 -2.05 -26.21
CA PRO A 137 8.13 -1.09 -26.18
C PRO A 137 8.57 0.36 -25.90
N ILE A 138 9.85 0.61 -25.60
CA ILE A 138 10.39 1.92 -25.22
C ILE A 138 10.92 2.66 -26.45
N LYS A 139 10.65 3.97 -26.57
CA LYS A 139 11.12 4.79 -27.70
C LYS A 139 12.65 4.75 -27.85
N ASP A 140 13.13 4.74 -29.10
CA ASP A 140 14.55 4.53 -29.43
C ASP A 140 15.49 5.66 -28.95
N ALA A 141 14.92 6.80 -28.56
CA ALA A 141 15.64 7.89 -27.90
C ALA A 141 16.21 7.48 -26.53
N PHE A 142 15.56 6.54 -25.83
CA PHE A 142 16.04 6.01 -24.55
C PHE A 142 16.91 4.78 -24.80
N MET A 143 18.21 4.99 -24.93
CA MET A 143 19.14 3.90 -25.31
C MET A 143 19.58 3.04 -24.12
N ARG A 144 19.61 3.63 -22.91
CA ARG A 144 20.09 2.99 -21.69
C ARG A 144 18.94 2.81 -20.72
N GLY A 145 18.92 1.71 -20.00
CA GLY A 145 18.04 1.49 -18.87
C GLY A 145 18.76 0.77 -17.73
N PHE A 146 18.10 0.70 -16.59
CA PHE A 146 18.50 -0.13 -15.47
C PHE A 146 17.36 -1.05 -15.11
N GLU A 147 17.67 -2.24 -14.59
CA GLU A 147 16.64 -3.13 -14.08
C GLU A 147 17.02 -3.62 -12.69
N TYR A 148 16.07 -3.54 -11.76
CA TYR A 148 16.25 -3.92 -10.36
C TYR A 148 15.06 -4.76 -9.84
N SER A 149 15.20 -5.31 -8.63
CA SER A 149 14.15 -6.13 -8.00
C SER A 149 13.37 -5.38 -6.93
N ASP A 150 12.07 -5.61 -6.92
CA ASP A 150 11.17 -5.42 -5.79
C ASP A 150 10.14 -6.58 -5.80
N CYS A 151 9.10 -6.50 -4.97
CA CYS A 151 8.03 -7.51 -4.95
C CYS A 151 6.68 -6.89 -5.32
N TRP A 152 5.87 -7.67 -6.01
CA TRP A 152 4.44 -7.40 -6.14
C TRP A 152 3.68 -8.06 -4.98
N VAL A 153 2.55 -7.48 -4.59
CA VAL A 153 1.64 -8.07 -3.60
C VAL A 153 0.18 -7.88 -4.02
N ASP A 154 -0.65 -8.90 -3.81
CA ASP A 154 -2.09 -8.69 -3.72
C ASP A 154 -2.42 -8.04 -2.37
N ASP A 155 -2.59 -6.71 -2.38
CA ASP A 155 -2.70 -5.87 -1.19
C ASP A 155 -3.96 -6.18 -0.37
N ALA A 156 -5.12 -6.29 -1.01
CA ALA A 156 -6.37 -6.67 -0.35
C ALA A 156 -6.29 -8.08 0.24
N ARG A 157 -5.74 -9.06 -0.51
CA ARG A 157 -5.58 -10.41 0.03
C ARG A 157 -4.61 -10.47 1.21
N LEU A 158 -3.55 -9.64 1.21
CA LEU A 158 -2.64 -9.56 2.36
C LEU A 158 -3.39 -9.19 3.64
N VAL A 159 -4.34 -8.25 3.58
CA VAL A 159 -5.18 -7.90 4.74
C VAL A 159 -6.07 -9.07 5.14
N VAL A 160 -6.75 -9.69 4.17
CA VAL A 160 -7.67 -10.80 4.42
C VAL A 160 -6.95 -11.96 5.11
N ILE A 161 -5.77 -12.38 4.62
CA ILE A 161 -5.04 -13.48 5.24
C ILE A 161 -4.53 -13.14 6.65
N ASN A 162 -4.21 -11.86 6.93
CA ASN A 162 -3.87 -11.44 8.29
C ASN A 162 -5.07 -11.52 9.22
N ALA A 163 -6.25 -11.08 8.77
CA ALA A 163 -7.49 -11.16 9.55
C ALA A 163 -7.94 -12.61 9.77
N LEU A 164 -7.77 -13.48 8.77
CA LEU A 164 -8.05 -14.91 8.89
C LEU A 164 -7.12 -15.58 9.91
N ASP A 165 -5.80 -15.39 9.81
CA ASP A 165 -4.84 -15.97 10.78
C ASP A 165 -5.08 -15.38 12.19
N ALA A 166 -5.49 -14.11 12.32
CA ALA A 166 -5.91 -13.56 13.60
C ALA A 166 -7.13 -14.31 14.18
N ALA A 167 -8.14 -14.59 13.35
CA ALA A 167 -9.34 -15.31 13.76
C ALA A 167 -9.05 -16.78 14.11
N GLU A 168 -8.19 -17.46 13.34
CA GLU A 168 -7.70 -18.82 13.64
C GLU A 168 -6.96 -18.88 14.98
N ARG A 169 -6.32 -17.79 15.39
CA ARG A 169 -5.67 -17.61 16.70
C ARG A 169 -6.63 -17.18 17.81
N GLY A 170 -7.93 -17.07 17.53
CA GLY A 170 -8.97 -16.76 18.52
C GLY A 170 -9.38 -15.28 18.62
N ALA A 171 -8.86 -14.40 17.74
CA ALA A 171 -9.39 -13.04 17.65
C ALA A 171 -10.83 -13.05 17.12
N LYS A 172 -11.69 -12.16 17.64
CA LYS A 172 -13.02 -11.93 17.08
C LYS A 172 -12.94 -10.78 16.08
N VAL A 173 -13.21 -11.07 14.81
CA VAL A 173 -13.16 -10.08 13.71
C VAL A 173 -14.58 -9.76 13.25
N PHE A 174 -14.99 -8.51 13.40
CA PHE A 174 -16.30 -8.01 13.00
C PHE A 174 -16.17 -7.06 11.82
N THR A 175 -16.61 -7.49 10.64
CA THR A 175 -16.80 -6.61 9.47
C THR A 175 -18.19 -5.98 9.52
N ARG A 176 -18.40 -4.94 8.71
CA ARG A 176 -19.63 -4.14 8.69
C ARG A 176 -20.10 -3.73 10.08
N THR A 177 -19.15 -3.43 10.97
CA THR A 177 -19.37 -3.15 12.39
C THR A 177 -18.52 -1.95 12.78
N ALA A 178 -19.16 -0.79 12.90
CA ALA A 178 -18.47 0.46 13.20
C ALA A 178 -18.26 0.62 14.71
N CYS A 179 -17.09 1.09 15.13
CA CYS A 179 -16.89 1.65 16.47
C CYS A 179 -17.52 3.05 16.52
N THR A 180 -18.61 3.20 17.28
CA THR A 180 -19.38 4.45 17.34
C THR A 180 -19.05 5.32 18.56
N ALA A 181 -18.52 4.71 19.63
CA ALA A 181 -18.00 5.44 20.79
C ALA A 181 -16.92 4.62 21.52
N ALA A 182 -15.91 5.29 22.07
CA ALA A 182 -14.91 4.68 22.94
C ALA A 182 -14.63 5.60 24.12
N ARG A 183 -14.80 5.12 25.35
CA ARG A 183 -14.63 5.94 26.56
C ARG A 183 -13.79 5.20 27.57
N ARG A 184 -12.96 5.94 28.32
CA ARG A 184 -12.23 5.35 29.43
C ARG A 184 -13.10 5.39 30.68
N ASP A 185 -13.37 4.23 31.26
CA ASP A 185 -14.16 4.05 32.49
C ASP A 185 -13.45 3.09 33.44
N LYS A 186 -13.21 3.53 34.68
CA LYS A 186 -12.56 2.74 35.76
C LYS A 186 -11.30 1.98 35.32
N GLY A 187 -10.45 2.64 34.51
CA GLY A 187 -9.18 2.09 34.04
C GLY A 187 -9.26 1.21 32.78
N LEU A 188 -10.47 0.87 32.31
CA LEU A 188 -10.72 0.12 31.09
C LEU A 188 -11.30 1.03 30.00
N TRP A 189 -11.29 0.55 28.77
CA TRP A 189 -12.04 1.12 27.66
C TRP A 189 -13.43 0.47 27.60
N SER A 190 -14.47 1.28 27.49
CA SER A 190 -15.82 0.87 27.10
C SER A 190 -16.04 1.30 25.66
N VAL A 191 -16.25 0.33 24.77
CA VAL A 191 -16.33 0.51 23.32
C VAL A 191 -17.71 0.11 22.83
N GLU A 192 -18.44 1.05 22.24
CA GLU A 192 -19.71 0.81 21.54
C GLU A 192 -19.43 0.46 20.08
N MET A 193 -19.95 -0.69 19.66
CA MET A 193 -19.98 -1.14 18.28
C MET A 193 -21.40 -1.09 17.75
N ARG A 194 -21.57 -0.77 16.47
CA ARG A 194 -22.84 -0.84 15.76
C ARG A 194 -22.69 -1.70 14.51
N ASP A 195 -23.46 -2.78 14.45
CA ASP A 195 -23.59 -3.60 13.25
C ASP A 195 -24.33 -2.80 12.17
N GLY A 196 -23.70 -2.63 11.00
CA GLY A 196 -24.23 -1.89 9.87
C GLY A 196 -25.35 -2.61 9.11
N ARG A 197 -25.49 -3.94 9.27
CA ARG A 197 -26.56 -4.74 8.66
C ARG A 197 -27.83 -4.73 9.51
N THR A 198 -27.68 -4.91 10.81
CA THR A 198 -28.83 -5.07 11.73
C THR A 198 -29.15 -3.80 12.51
N GLY A 199 -28.20 -2.86 12.61
CA GLY A 199 -28.30 -1.67 13.45
C GLY A 199 -28.09 -1.95 14.94
N VAL A 200 -27.89 -3.21 15.34
CA VAL A 200 -27.71 -3.62 16.74
C VAL A 200 -26.46 -2.96 17.30
N LYS A 201 -26.61 -2.43 18.52
CA LYS A 201 -25.51 -1.86 19.30
C LYS A 201 -25.06 -2.85 20.37
N THR A 202 -23.75 -3.01 20.48
CA THR A 202 -23.12 -3.87 21.49
C THR A 202 -22.01 -3.08 22.17
N THR A 203 -21.85 -3.27 23.47
CA THR A 203 -20.75 -2.66 24.24
C THR A 203 -19.79 -3.72 24.73
N VAL A 204 -18.49 -3.45 24.57
CA VAL A 204 -17.40 -4.33 24.99
C VAL A 204 -16.44 -3.57 25.88
N ARG A 205 -15.87 -4.24 26.89
CA ARG A 205 -14.79 -3.68 27.70
C ARG A 205 -13.43 -4.20 27.24
N ALA A 206 -12.42 -3.33 27.19
CA ALA A 206 -11.06 -3.69 26.80
C ALA A 206 -10.00 -3.05 27.71
N LYS A 207 -8.88 -3.75 27.95
CA LYS A 207 -7.74 -3.19 28.71
C LYS A 207 -7.00 -2.14 27.89
N ALA A 208 -6.84 -2.36 26.58
CA ALA A 208 -6.22 -1.44 25.64
C ALA A 208 -7.06 -1.25 24.37
N LEU A 209 -6.91 -0.10 23.73
CA LEU A 209 -7.54 0.27 22.47
C LEU A 209 -6.47 0.74 21.48
N ILE A 210 -6.49 0.19 20.26
CA ILE A 210 -5.69 0.68 19.14
C ILE A 210 -6.60 1.29 18.09
N ASN A 211 -6.27 2.53 17.71
CA ASN A 211 -6.86 3.22 16.57
C ASN A 211 -5.98 3.01 15.34
N ALA A 212 -6.37 2.07 14.47
CA ALA A 212 -5.72 1.76 13.20
C ALA A 212 -6.59 2.17 12.01
N ALA A 213 -7.44 3.20 12.17
CA ALA A 213 -8.45 3.61 11.21
C ALA A 213 -7.89 4.43 10.01
N GLY A 214 -6.59 4.36 9.71
CA GLY A 214 -6.01 4.99 8.51
C GLY A 214 -6.39 6.47 8.32
N PRO A 215 -6.96 6.87 7.15
CA PRO A 215 -7.46 8.22 6.91
C PRO A 215 -8.45 8.78 7.95
N TRP A 216 -9.16 7.89 8.65
CA TRP A 216 -10.17 8.23 9.67
C TRP A 216 -9.60 8.34 11.09
N VAL A 217 -8.29 8.20 11.28
CA VAL A 217 -7.69 8.19 12.63
C VAL A 217 -8.07 9.42 13.46
N ASN A 218 -8.11 10.62 12.85
CA ASN A 218 -8.49 11.85 13.53
C ASN A 218 -9.99 11.91 13.85
N ASP A 219 -10.85 11.34 12.99
CA ASP A 219 -12.28 11.22 13.25
C ASP A 219 -12.54 10.33 14.46
N VAL A 220 -11.84 9.19 14.53
CA VAL A 220 -11.90 8.28 15.68
C VAL A 220 -11.39 8.97 16.96
N VAL A 221 -10.29 9.72 16.91
CA VAL A 221 -9.81 10.44 18.11
C VAL A 221 -10.82 11.49 18.58
N ASN A 222 -11.32 12.32 17.68
CA ASN A 222 -12.14 13.48 18.04
C ASN A 222 -13.60 13.10 18.34
N ARG A 223 -14.23 12.30 17.47
CA ARG A 223 -15.67 12.01 17.54
C ARG A 223 -15.98 10.75 18.35
N VAL A 224 -15.17 9.71 18.19
CA VAL A 224 -15.41 8.41 18.85
C VAL A 224 -14.83 8.40 20.26
N ALA A 225 -13.58 8.84 20.44
CA ALA A 225 -12.91 8.85 21.74
C ALA A 225 -13.14 10.15 22.55
N GLY A 226 -13.59 11.23 21.91
CA GLY A 226 -13.76 12.53 22.56
C GLY A 226 -12.44 13.12 23.09
N GLN A 227 -11.31 12.76 22.48
CA GLN A 227 -9.98 13.23 22.87
C GLN A 227 -9.47 14.27 21.86
N ASN A 228 -8.60 15.17 22.32
CA ASN A 228 -7.93 16.13 21.44
C ASN A 228 -6.57 15.58 21.01
N SER A 229 -6.38 15.37 19.70
CA SER A 229 -5.04 15.12 19.12
C SER A 229 -4.38 16.44 18.73
N LYS A 230 -3.08 16.58 19.01
CA LYS A 230 -2.24 17.66 18.45
C LYS A 230 -1.65 17.29 17.08
N ARG A 231 -1.80 16.05 16.63
CA ARG A 231 -1.23 15.56 15.35
C ARG A 231 -2.30 15.61 14.27
N ASN A 232 -2.00 16.35 13.20
CA ASN A 232 -2.85 16.42 12.02
C ASN A 232 -2.42 15.38 10.99
N VAL A 233 -3.37 14.64 10.45
CA VAL A 233 -3.14 13.77 9.30
C VAL A 233 -3.41 14.59 8.05
N ARG A 234 -2.41 14.64 7.17
CA ARG A 234 -2.57 15.20 5.83
C ARG A 234 -3.03 14.09 4.90
N LEU A 235 -4.20 14.25 4.31
CA LEU A 235 -4.68 13.34 3.28
C LEU A 235 -4.03 13.71 1.94
N VAL A 236 -3.49 12.70 1.29
CA VAL A 236 -2.88 12.79 -0.02
C VAL A 236 -3.51 11.72 -0.90
N LYS A 237 -4.23 12.15 -1.93
CA LYS A 237 -4.83 11.28 -2.95
C LYS A 237 -3.75 10.80 -3.91
N GLY A 238 -3.81 9.51 -4.21
CA GLY A 238 -3.06 8.87 -5.29
C GLY A 238 -3.99 7.99 -6.12
N SER A 239 -4.00 8.21 -7.42
CA SER A 239 -4.85 7.54 -8.40
C SER A 239 -4.02 6.58 -9.26
N HIS A 240 -4.68 5.55 -9.78
CA HIS A 240 -4.13 4.63 -10.76
C HIS A 240 -5.13 4.50 -11.92
N ILE A 241 -4.63 4.25 -13.13
CA ILE A 241 -5.45 3.85 -14.28
C ILE A 241 -5.11 2.41 -14.67
N VAL A 242 -6.10 1.71 -15.21
CA VAL A 242 -5.94 0.36 -15.75
C VAL A 242 -6.15 0.41 -17.24
N VAL A 243 -5.26 -0.23 -18.01
CA VAL A 243 -5.32 -0.31 -19.47
C VAL A 243 -4.94 -1.72 -19.94
N PRO A 244 -5.29 -2.14 -21.17
CA PRO A 244 -4.71 -3.34 -21.75
C PRO A 244 -3.18 -3.28 -21.81
N LYS A 245 -2.51 -4.34 -21.37
CA LYS A 245 -1.05 -4.44 -21.37
C LYS A 245 -0.52 -4.34 -22.79
N PHE A 246 0.53 -3.55 -22.97
CA PHE A 246 1.06 -3.16 -24.27
C PHE A 246 2.53 -3.49 -24.47
N TRP A 247 3.04 -4.47 -23.72
CA TRP A 247 4.39 -5.01 -23.89
C TRP A 247 4.43 -6.50 -23.61
N GLU A 248 5.43 -7.17 -24.18
CA GLU A 248 5.73 -8.57 -23.90
C GLU A 248 6.64 -8.73 -22.68
N GLY A 249 6.44 -9.83 -21.94
CA GLY A 249 7.22 -10.16 -20.75
C GLY A 249 6.53 -9.81 -19.41
N ARG A 250 7.23 -10.12 -18.31
CA ARG A 250 6.71 -10.05 -16.93
C ARG A 250 7.23 -8.85 -16.13
N GLN A 251 8.13 -8.08 -16.72
CA GLN A 251 8.71 -6.89 -16.12
C GLN A 251 7.67 -5.79 -15.95
N ALA A 252 7.85 -5.01 -14.89
CA ALA A 252 7.24 -3.70 -14.73
C ALA A 252 8.20 -2.61 -15.23
N TYR A 253 7.68 -1.39 -15.39
CA TYR A 253 8.48 -0.22 -15.70
C TYR A 253 8.35 0.83 -14.61
N LEU A 254 9.43 1.58 -14.40
CA LEU A 254 9.46 2.79 -13.59
C LEU A 254 9.94 3.93 -14.48
N VAL A 255 9.11 4.94 -14.73
CA VAL A 255 9.48 6.09 -15.55
C VAL A 255 9.58 7.36 -14.71
N GLN A 256 10.44 8.28 -15.12
CA GLN A 256 10.64 9.55 -14.43
C GLN A 256 9.75 10.62 -15.06
N ASN A 257 9.07 11.42 -14.25
CA ASN A 257 8.24 12.51 -14.74
C ASN A 257 8.93 13.86 -14.53
N ASN A 258 8.47 14.88 -15.27
CA ASN A 258 9.08 16.21 -15.29
C ASN A 258 9.07 16.91 -13.92
N ASP A 259 8.13 16.55 -13.05
CA ASP A 259 8.00 17.04 -11.67
C ASP A 259 8.86 16.25 -10.67
N LYS A 260 9.87 15.51 -11.16
CA LYS A 260 10.78 14.64 -10.41
C LYS A 260 10.13 13.42 -9.76
N ARG A 261 8.82 13.22 -9.94
CA ARG A 261 8.15 12.00 -9.50
C ARG A 261 8.50 10.82 -10.39
N VAL A 262 8.08 9.65 -9.94
CA VAL A 262 8.21 8.40 -10.69
C VAL A 262 6.84 7.76 -10.83
N ILE A 263 6.60 7.14 -11.99
CA ILE A 263 5.36 6.44 -12.33
C ILE A 263 5.71 4.99 -12.60
N PHE A 264 5.03 4.09 -11.89
CA PHE A 264 5.07 2.67 -12.09
C PHE A 264 4.07 2.25 -13.16
N ILE A 265 4.48 1.26 -13.95
CA ILE A 265 3.65 0.58 -14.96
C ILE A 265 3.83 -0.90 -14.71
N ASN A 266 2.86 -1.49 -14.04
CA ASN A 266 2.96 -2.85 -13.52
C ASN A 266 2.05 -3.77 -14.33
N PRO A 267 2.51 -4.99 -14.70
CA PRO A 267 1.59 -6.01 -15.17
C PRO A 267 0.50 -6.24 -14.12
N TYR A 268 -0.76 -6.23 -14.56
CA TYR A 268 -1.92 -6.39 -13.70
C TYR A 268 -2.86 -7.40 -14.33
N GLN A 269 -3.47 -8.27 -13.52
CA GLN A 269 -4.47 -9.26 -13.95
C GLN A 269 -4.28 -9.81 -15.38
N ASN A 270 -3.38 -10.77 -15.56
CA ASN A 270 -3.05 -11.43 -16.83
C ASN A 270 -2.58 -10.50 -17.97
N ASP A 271 -3.50 -9.73 -18.55
CA ASP A 271 -3.35 -8.95 -19.78
C ASP A 271 -3.60 -7.45 -19.59
N LEU A 272 -3.66 -6.95 -18.35
CA LEU A 272 -3.80 -5.54 -18.03
C LEU A 272 -2.47 -4.93 -17.52
N ALA A 273 -2.47 -3.60 -17.43
CA ALA A 273 -1.41 -2.80 -16.85
C ALA A 273 -2.01 -1.83 -15.84
N LEU A 274 -1.46 -1.82 -14.62
CA LEU A 274 -1.77 -0.83 -13.59
C LEU A 274 -0.73 0.28 -13.65
N ILE A 275 -1.17 1.50 -13.93
CA ILE A 275 -0.30 2.67 -14.08
C ILE A 275 -0.58 3.66 -12.95
N GLY A 276 0.45 4.08 -12.24
CA GLY A 276 0.31 5.08 -11.19
C GLY A 276 1.61 5.46 -10.49
N THR A 277 1.60 6.43 -9.58
CA THR A 277 0.41 7.11 -9.05
C THR A 277 0.57 8.63 -9.02
N THR A 278 -0.52 9.33 -8.69
CA THR A 278 -0.59 10.77 -8.41
C THR A 278 -0.37 11.05 -6.91
N ASP A 279 -0.33 12.33 -6.52
CA ASP A 279 0.05 12.81 -5.17
C ASP A 279 -0.53 14.22 -5.08
N ILE A 280 -1.79 14.28 -4.64
CA ILE A 280 -2.61 15.48 -4.64
C ILE A 280 -3.17 15.66 -3.24
N PRO A 281 -2.94 16.80 -2.57
CA PRO A 281 -3.60 17.09 -1.29
C PRO A 281 -5.12 16.96 -1.42
N TYR A 282 -5.76 16.32 -0.44
CA TYR A 282 -7.19 16.04 -0.50
C TYR A 282 -7.92 16.59 0.72
N GLU A 283 -8.94 17.42 0.46
CA GLU A 283 -9.79 18.05 1.46
C GLU A 283 -11.21 17.54 1.26
N GLY A 284 -11.49 16.34 1.76
CA GLY A 284 -12.78 15.70 1.57
C GLY A 284 -12.91 14.43 2.38
N ARG A 285 -14.06 13.77 2.23
CA ARG A 285 -14.31 12.47 2.85
C ARG A 285 -13.46 11.41 2.16
N PRO A 286 -12.70 10.58 2.91
CA PRO A 286 -11.92 9.50 2.31
C PRO A 286 -12.77 8.48 1.55
N GLU A 287 -14.05 8.33 1.88
CA GLU A 287 -14.97 7.44 1.14
C GLU A 287 -15.25 7.92 -0.29
N ASP A 288 -15.28 9.24 -0.49
CA ASP A 288 -15.73 9.86 -1.75
C ASP A 288 -14.56 10.09 -2.72
N VAL A 289 -13.35 9.59 -2.38
CA VAL A 289 -12.14 9.81 -3.18
C VAL A 289 -12.23 9.10 -4.53
N ALA A 290 -12.06 9.86 -5.62
CA ALA A 290 -12.06 9.38 -6.98
C ALA A 290 -10.95 10.04 -7.81
N ALA A 291 -10.53 9.36 -8.88
CA ALA A 291 -9.60 9.90 -9.84
C ALA A 291 -10.27 11.04 -10.62
N GLU A 292 -9.55 12.14 -10.81
CA GLU A 292 -9.97 13.26 -11.65
C GLU A 292 -9.41 13.14 -13.07
N GLU A 293 -10.07 13.79 -14.01
CA GLU A 293 -9.66 13.81 -15.43
C GLU A 293 -8.22 14.32 -15.63
N SER A 294 -7.80 15.27 -14.80
CA SER A 294 -6.43 15.81 -14.79
C SER A 294 -5.39 14.77 -14.38
N GLU A 295 -5.76 13.84 -13.49
CA GLU A 295 -4.88 12.74 -13.05
C GLU A 295 -4.72 11.69 -14.14
N ILE A 296 -5.80 11.37 -14.84
CA ILE A 296 -5.78 10.45 -15.98
C ILE A 296 -4.87 11.01 -17.08
N ASP A 297 -5.03 12.28 -17.44
CA ASP A 297 -4.17 12.95 -18.43
C ASP A 297 -2.71 12.99 -18.00
N TYR A 298 -2.46 13.28 -16.72
CA TYR A 298 -1.12 13.28 -16.15
C TYR A 298 -0.43 11.91 -16.31
N LEU A 299 -1.13 10.82 -16.00
CA LEU A 299 -0.59 9.47 -16.12
C LEU A 299 -0.37 9.08 -17.59
N ILE A 300 -1.35 9.32 -18.47
CA ILE A 300 -1.22 9.06 -19.91
C ILE A 300 -0.04 9.83 -20.51
N LYS A 301 0.12 11.11 -20.15
CA LYS A 301 1.23 11.94 -20.63
C LYS A 301 2.59 11.39 -20.20
N ALA A 302 2.70 10.90 -18.97
CA ALA A 302 3.92 10.25 -18.48
C ALA A 302 4.25 8.99 -19.29
N ILE A 303 3.26 8.14 -19.62
CA ILE A 303 3.47 6.95 -20.45
C ILE A 303 3.88 7.33 -21.87
N ASN A 304 3.16 8.26 -22.48
CA ASN A 304 3.38 8.68 -23.86
C ASN A 304 4.73 9.37 -24.07
N ARG A 305 5.43 9.79 -23.01
CA ARG A 305 6.82 10.25 -23.08
C ARG A 305 7.77 9.09 -23.44
N TYR A 306 7.59 7.92 -22.84
CA TYR A 306 8.57 6.82 -22.87
C TYR A 306 8.24 5.69 -23.86
N PHE A 307 6.96 5.41 -24.10
CA PHE A 307 6.56 4.22 -24.85
C PHE A 307 6.24 4.50 -26.32
N LYS A 308 6.48 3.51 -27.19
CA LYS A 308 6.19 3.57 -28.63
C LYS A 308 4.69 3.57 -28.91
N ARG A 309 3.92 2.75 -28.19
CA ARG A 309 2.46 2.79 -28.24
C ARG A 309 1.98 4.00 -27.43
N GLY A 310 1.31 4.92 -28.11
CA GLY A 310 0.61 6.02 -27.44
C GLY A 310 -0.70 5.52 -26.83
N LEU A 311 -0.90 5.79 -25.55
CA LEU A 311 -2.17 5.59 -24.87
C LEU A 311 -3.08 6.80 -25.06
N THR A 312 -4.38 6.53 -25.12
CA THR A 312 -5.46 7.51 -25.14
C THR A 312 -6.39 7.25 -23.97
N ARG A 313 -7.31 8.17 -23.71
CA ARG A 313 -8.36 8.00 -22.69
C ARG A 313 -9.26 6.79 -22.96
N GLY A 314 -9.46 6.45 -24.24
CA GLY A 314 -10.27 5.29 -24.64
C GLY A 314 -9.61 3.94 -24.32
N ASP A 315 -8.33 3.92 -23.95
CA ASP A 315 -7.65 2.70 -23.50
C ASP A 315 -7.88 2.41 -22.01
N VAL A 316 -8.45 3.34 -21.23
CA VAL A 316 -8.70 3.17 -19.78
C VAL A 316 -9.98 2.35 -19.57
N VAL A 317 -9.89 1.30 -18.75
CA VAL A 317 -10.97 0.33 -18.46
C VAL A 317 -11.38 0.30 -16.99
#